data_AF-E4YNA4-F1
#
_entry.id   AF-E4YNA4-F1
#
_cell.length_a   1.000
_cell.length_b   1.000
_cell.length_c   1.000
_cell.angle_alpha   90.00
_cell.angle_beta   90.00
_cell.angle_gamma   90.00
#
_symmetry.space_group_name_H-M   'P 1'
#
loop_
_entity.id
_entity.type
_entity.pdbx_description
1 polymer ?
#
loop_
_entity_poly.entity_id
_entity_poly.type
_entity_poly.pdbx_seq_one_letter_code
_entity_poly.pdbx_strand_id
1 'polypeptide(L)'
;GPNRETLTKIWKFFTLNFGLSDAKNRRDSCDGFDICVEAYGGIKYYAMIPNTNEYLNFYEAENFCKDKNKTLSTISSESEQIELSKMAFELSQQNQEGARLWLGLVRKDTKDEFSWRYHVIDENNTKVDVTCDVTEPIFWERDPDAYTEDTDCVILDVDFDHTGNFSNHNISNWEPVDCLKSLNGELGHAHGFLCTDNVPETNKTNTDGTEGKT
;
A
#
# COMPACT_ATOMS: atom_id res chain seq x y z
N GLY A 1 -15.22 -61.94 -30.10
CA GLY A 1 -13.78 -61.58 -30.05
C GLY A 1 -13.21 -61.81 -31.44
N PRO A 2 -12.27 -61.00 -31.95
CA PRO A 2 -11.23 -60.16 -31.33
C PRO A 2 -11.60 -58.65 -31.50
N ASN A 3 -10.82 -57.58 -31.29
CA ASN A 3 -9.38 -57.33 -31.43
C ASN A 3 -8.95 -56.09 -30.61
N ARG A 4 -7.68 -56.06 -30.20
CA ARG A 4 -6.97 -54.96 -29.52
C ARG A 4 -6.90 -53.72 -30.42
N GLU A 5 -7.14 -52.52 -29.87
CA GLU A 5 -6.28 -51.34 -30.09
C GLU A 5 -6.30 -50.41 -28.86
N THR A 6 -5.10 -50.19 -28.35
CA THR A 6 -4.68 -49.28 -27.29
C THR A 6 -4.96 -47.82 -27.63
N LEU A 7 -5.66 -47.10 -26.76
CA LEU A 7 -5.66 -45.63 -26.74
C LEU A 7 -5.48 -45.13 -25.30
N THR A 8 -4.21 -45.11 -24.88
CA THR A 8 -3.75 -44.39 -23.69
C THR A 8 -3.86 -42.90 -23.97
N LYS A 9 -4.99 -42.26 -23.62
CA LYS A 9 -5.12 -40.81 -23.68
C LYS A 9 -4.37 -40.18 -22.51
N ILE A 10 -3.15 -39.74 -22.80
CA ILE A 10 -2.34 -38.85 -21.97
C ILE A 10 -3.09 -37.51 -21.88
N TRP A 11 -3.73 -37.23 -20.75
CA TRP A 11 -4.10 -35.87 -20.38
C TRP A 11 -2.84 -35.18 -19.84
N LYS A 12 -2.20 -34.38 -20.69
CA LYS A 12 -1.20 -33.41 -20.24
C LYS A 12 -1.93 -32.37 -19.40
N PHE A 13 -1.78 -32.44 -18.09
CA PHE A 13 -1.95 -31.27 -17.24
C PHE A 13 -0.93 -30.22 -17.70
N PHE A 14 -1.43 -29.10 -18.25
CA PHE A 14 -0.65 -27.87 -18.25
C PHE A 14 -0.62 -27.38 -16.80
N THR A 15 0.34 -27.86 -16.02
CA THR A 15 0.79 -27.11 -14.85
C THR A 15 1.52 -25.88 -15.37
N LEU A 16 0.80 -24.76 -15.38
CA LEU A 16 1.38 -23.43 -15.45
C LEU A 16 2.24 -23.25 -14.19
N ASN A 17 3.54 -23.50 -14.32
CA ASN A 17 4.55 -23.08 -13.35
C ASN A 17 4.73 -21.56 -13.48
N PHE A 18 3.73 -20.78 -13.06
CA PHE A 18 3.90 -19.37 -12.71
C PHE A 18 3.77 -19.30 -11.20
N GLY A 19 4.86 -19.05 -10.46
CA GLY A 19 4.71 -18.91 -9.02
C GLY A 19 5.96 -18.65 -8.20
N LEU A 20 7.17 -18.96 -8.68
CA LEU A 20 8.37 -18.78 -7.84
C LEU A 20 9.53 -18.05 -8.51
N SER A 21 9.78 -18.24 -9.81
CA SER A 21 10.88 -17.51 -10.48
C SER A 21 10.51 -16.06 -10.82
N ASP A 22 9.23 -15.80 -11.10
CA ASP A 22 8.78 -14.49 -11.56
C ASP A 22 8.63 -13.50 -10.37
N ALA A 23 8.09 -13.95 -9.24
CA ALA A 23 7.98 -13.14 -8.01
C ALA A 23 9.36 -12.74 -7.44
N LYS A 24 10.34 -13.65 -7.46
CA LYS A 24 11.71 -13.36 -6.98
C LYS A 24 12.43 -12.34 -7.87
N ASN A 25 12.27 -12.44 -9.20
CA ASN A 25 12.88 -11.49 -10.13
C ASN A 25 12.24 -10.08 -10.06
N ARG A 26 10.94 -9.97 -9.71
CA ARG A 26 10.28 -8.66 -9.53
C ARG A 26 10.77 -7.92 -8.28
N ARG A 27 10.96 -8.62 -7.15
CA ARG A 27 11.46 -8.01 -5.91
C ARG A 27 12.82 -7.33 -6.08
N ASP A 28 13.74 -7.93 -6.83
CA ASP A 28 15.07 -7.33 -7.05
C ASP A 28 15.01 -6.01 -7.86
N SER A 29 13.99 -5.85 -8.73
CA SER A 29 13.77 -4.62 -9.51
C SER A 29 12.98 -3.52 -8.77
N CYS A 30 12.30 -3.90 -7.68
CA CYS A 30 11.45 -3.03 -6.87
C CYS A 30 12.01 -2.84 -5.46
N ASP A 31 13.33 -2.81 -5.27
CA ASP A 31 13.99 -2.58 -3.97
C ASP A 31 13.55 -3.54 -2.85
N GLY A 32 13.15 -4.77 -3.21
CA GLY A 32 12.64 -5.80 -2.30
C GLY A 32 11.13 -5.79 -2.06
N PHE A 33 10.37 -4.93 -2.74
CA PHE A 33 8.90 -4.87 -2.69
C PHE A 33 8.25 -5.76 -3.76
N ASP A 34 7.01 -6.17 -3.54
CA ASP A 34 6.26 -7.02 -4.47
C ASP A 34 5.84 -6.27 -5.73
N ILE A 35 5.41 -5.02 -5.57
CA ILE A 35 5.00 -4.12 -6.65
C ILE A 35 5.65 -2.76 -6.44
N CYS A 36 6.07 -2.12 -7.53
CA CYS A 36 6.45 -0.71 -7.53
C CYS A 36 6.01 -0.03 -8.83
N VAL A 37 5.55 1.22 -8.73
CA VAL A 37 5.08 2.02 -9.87
C VAL A 37 5.64 3.42 -9.78
N GLU A 38 5.99 4.01 -10.92
CA GLU A 38 6.33 5.43 -11.01
C GLU A 38 5.09 6.18 -11.48
N ALA A 39 4.62 7.12 -10.67
CA ALA A 39 3.43 7.92 -10.92
C ALA A 39 3.78 9.32 -11.43
N TYR A 40 2.75 10.11 -11.71
CA TYR A 40 2.90 11.51 -12.11
C TYR A 40 3.71 12.31 -11.08
N GLY A 41 4.61 13.15 -11.57
CA GLY A 41 5.52 13.94 -10.72
C GLY A 41 6.83 13.24 -10.36
N GLY A 42 7.10 12.06 -10.93
CA GLY A 42 8.34 11.30 -10.67
C GLY A 42 8.38 10.66 -9.28
N ILE A 43 7.22 10.59 -8.62
CA ILE A 43 7.07 9.92 -7.33
C ILE A 43 6.93 8.43 -7.58
N LYS A 44 7.73 7.62 -6.89
CA LYS A 44 7.65 6.16 -6.96
C LYS A 44 6.96 5.60 -5.72
N TYR A 45 5.97 4.74 -5.96
CA TYR A 45 5.21 4.02 -4.95
C TYR A 45 5.62 2.55 -4.93
N TYR A 46 5.51 1.95 -3.76
CA TYR A 46 5.96 0.59 -3.47
C TYR A 46 4.91 -0.09 -2.57
N ALA A 47 4.62 -1.35 -2.84
CA ALA A 47 3.66 -2.13 -2.08
C ALA A 47 4.22 -3.51 -1.75
N MET A 48 3.92 -4.00 -0.55
CA MET A 48 4.36 -5.32 -0.09
C MET A 48 3.33 -5.96 0.83
N ILE A 49 3.13 -7.26 0.66
CA ILE A 49 2.48 -8.14 1.63
C ILE A 49 3.54 -9.17 2.03
N PRO A 50 4.10 -9.11 3.27
CA PRO A 50 5.05 -10.10 3.76
C PRO A 50 4.45 -11.51 3.80
N ASN A 51 5.26 -12.52 4.14
CA ASN A 51 4.67 -13.81 4.50
C ASN A 51 3.88 -13.68 5.82
N THR A 52 2.91 -14.56 6.06
CA THR A 52 2.02 -14.48 7.24
C THR A 52 2.73 -14.47 8.59
N ASN A 53 3.93 -15.05 8.70
CA ASN A 53 4.76 -15.05 9.90
C ASN A 53 5.69 -13.82 10.01
N GLU A 54 5.61 -12.89 9.06
CA GLU A 54 6.44 -11.70 8.90
C GLU A 54 5.60 -10.43 8.76
N TYR A 55 4.29 -10.50 9.02
CA TYR A 55 3.45 -9.31 9.03
C TYR A 55 3.95 -8.31 10.06
N LEU A 56 3.83 -7.03 9.70
CA LEU A 56 4.36 -5.91 10.46
C LEU A 56 3.21 -5.07 11.01
N ASN A 57 3.34 -4.62 12.24
CA ASN A 57 2.45 -3.58 12.78
C ASN A 57 2.78 -2.25 12.11
N PHE A 58 1.99 -1.21 12.39
CA PHE A 58 2.19 0.10 11.78
C PHE A 58 3.62 0.62 11.99
N TYR A 59 4.14 0.57 13.21
CA TYR A 59 5.47 1.11 13.53
C TYR A 59 6.61 0.29 12.91
N GLU A 60 6.43 -1.02 12.81
CA GLU A 60 7.37 -1.92 12.13
C GLU A 60 7.38 -1.67 10.61
N ALA A 61 6.21 -1.48 9.99
CA ALA A 61 6.09 -1.13 8.57
C ALA A 61 6.69 0.26 8.30
N GLU A 62 6.44 1.22 9.19
CA GLU A 62 7.05 2.55 9.13
C GLU A 62 8.58 2.48 9.15
N ASN A 63 9.15 1.71 10.09
CA ASN A 63 10.59 1.52 10.18
C ASN A 63 11.15 0.78 8.95
N PHE A 64 10.42 -0.19 8.41
CA PHE A 64 10.81 -0.89 7.18
C PHE A 64 10.92 0.08 6.00
N CYS A 65 9.93 0.96 5.79
CA CYS A 65 10.01 2.00 4.77
C CYS A 65 11.24 2.89 5.04
N LYS A 66 11.39 3.38 6.29
CA LYS A 66 12.49 4.27 6.69
C LYS A 66 13.85 3.66 6.37
N ASP A 67 14.08 2.39 6.68
CA ASP A 67 15.35 1.69 6.42
C ASP A 67 15.71 1.63 4.93
N LYS A 68 14.71 1.71 4.05
CA LYS A 68 14.87 1.79 2.60
C LYS A 68 14.91 3.22 2.05
N ASN A 69 15.02 4.23 2.92
CA ASN A 69 14.94 5.65 2.59
C ASN A 69 13.60 6.03 1.91
N LYS A 70 12.51 5.44 2.41
CA LYS A 70 11.13 5.63 1.93
C LYS A 70 10.21 5.91 3.12
N THR A 71 9.10 6.58 2.90
CA THR A 71 8.10 6.79 3.95
C THR A 71 6.90 5.90 3.73
N LEU A 72 6.10 5.60 4.76
CA LEU A 72 4.74 5.10 4.52
C LEU A 72 3.99 6.11 3.64
N SER A 73 3.24 5.61 2.67
CA SER A 73 2.64 6.45 1.64
C SER A 73 1.64 7.45 2.23
N THR A 74 1.79 8.70 1.79
CA THR A 74 0.85 9.80 2.03
C THR A 74 0.01 10.03 0.79
N ILE A 75 -1.23 10.51 0.95
CA ILE A 75 -2.15 10.75 -0.16
C ILE A 75 -2.66 12.19 -0.09
N SER A 76 -2.41 12.95 -1.14
CA SER A 76 -2.73 14.37 -1.25
C SER A 76 -3.67 14.70 -2.43
N SER A 77 -3.99 13.70 -3.24
CA SER A 77 -4.89 13.86 -4.38
C SER A 77 -5.65 12.59 -4.73
N GLU A 78 -6.76 12.74 -5.45
CA GLU A 78 -7.56 11.62 -5.97
C GLU A 78 -6.76 10.72 -6.93
N SER A 79 -5.87 11.31 -7.73
CA SER A 79 -5.00 10.54 -8.63
C SER A 79 -4.06 9.60 -7.86
N GLU A 80 -3.50 10.06 -6.73
CA GLU A 80 -2.66 9.24 -5.85
C GLU A 80 -3.48 8.13 -5.19
N GLN A 81 -4.69 8.45 -4.71
CA GLN A 81 -5.62 7.48 -4.13
C GLN A 81 -5.97 6.36 -5.12
N ILE A 82 -6.29 6.73 -6.37
CA ILE A 82 -6.61 5.78 -7.43
C ILE A 82 -5.41 4.87 -7.72
N GLU A 83 -4.20 5.43 -7.81
CA GLU A 83 -3.00 4.66 -8.13
C GLU A 83 -2.68 3.64 -7.02
N LEU A 84 -2.69 4.08 -5.76
CA LEU A 84 -2.44 3.20 -4.62
C LEU A 84 -3.52 2.14 -4.46
N SER A 85 -4.79 2.48 -4.74
CA SER A 85 -5.89 1.50 -4.75
C SER A 85 -5.72 0.45 -5.84
N LYS A 86 -5.21 0.81 -7.02
CA LYS A 86 -4.88 -0.16 -8.09
C LYS A 86 -3.74 -1.08 -7.69
N MET A 87 -2.70 -0.54 -7.03
CA MET A 87 -1.60 -1.37 -6.54
C MET A 87 -2.09 -2.38 -5.50
N ALA A 88 -2.92 -1.94 -4.56
CA ALA A 88 -3.54 -2.82 -3.57
C ALA A 88 -4.43 -3.88 -4.23
N PHE A 89 -5.22 -3.50 -5.22
CA PHE A 89 -6.00 -4.44 -6.02
C PHE A 89 -5.12 -5.45 -6.75
N GLU A 90 -4.01 -5.03 -7.36
CA GLU A 90 -3.10 -5.98 -8.01
C GLU A 90 -2.53 -6.99 -7.01
N LEU A 91 -2.13 -6.52 -5.82
CA LEU A 91 -1.70 -7.40 -4.73
C LEU A 91 -2.81 -8.36 -4.28
N SER A 92 -4.06 -7.89 -4.17
CA SER A 92 -5.17 -8.75 -3.76
C SER A 92 -5.38 -9.89 -4.77
N GLN A 93 -5.30 -9.57 -6.07
CA GLN A 93 -5.41 -10.56 -7.13
C GLN A 93 -4.24 -11.56 -7.15
N GLN A 94 -3.02 -11.09 -6.88
CA GLN A 94 -1.83 -11.96 -6.84
C GLN A 94 -1.88 -12.94 -5.66
N ASN A 95 -2.34 -12.49 -4.50
CA ASN A 95 -2.41 -13.30 -3.28
C ASN A 95 -3.72 -14.08 -3.13
N GLN A 96 -4.72 -13.81 -3.99
CA GLN A 96 -6.06 -14.40 -3.93
C GLN A 96 -6.78 -14.14 -2.59
N GLU A 97 -6.51 -12.99 -2.00
CA GLU A 97 -7.06 -12.50 -0.74
C GLU A 97 -7.16 -10.97 -0.79
N GLY A 98 -7.99 -10.35 0.06
CA GLY A 98 -8.08 -8.88 0.10
C GLY A 98 -6.74 -8.26 0.50
N ALA A 99 -6.46 -7.03 0.07
CA ALA A 99 -5.23 -6.31 0.40
C ALA A 99 -5.51 -5.20 1.42
N ARG A 100 -4.95 -5.33 2.62
CA ARG A 100 -5.06 -4.35 3.72
C ARG A 100 -3.70 -3.77 4.05
N LEU A 101 -3.46 -2.55 3.59
CA LEU A 101 -2.12 -1.97 3.54
C LEU A 101 -2.01 -0.73 4.43
N TRP A 102 -1.03 -0.70 5.32
CA TRP A 102 -0.71 0.49 6.12
C TRP A 102 -0.41 1.70 5.24
N LEU A 103 -1.00 2.85 5.60
CA LEU A 103 -0.69 4.18 5.09
C LEU A 103 0.06 4.99 6.14
N GLY A 104 0.66 6.12 5.75
CA GLY A 104 1.30 7.05 6.68
C GLY A 104 0.32 7.91 7.50
N LEU A 105 -0.98 7.57 7.54
CA LEU A 105 -2.02 8.35 8.19
C LEU A 105 -2.22 7.87 9.63
N VAL A 106 -2.05 8.77 10.59
CA VAL A 106 -2.03 8.45 12.02
C VAL A 106 -2.53 9.63 12.85
N ARG A 107 -3.13 9.35 14.00
CA ARG A 107 -3.38 10.32 15.06
C ARG A 107 -2.70 9.87 16.34
N LYS A 108 -2.52 10.80 17.29
CA LYS A 108 -1.86 10.49 18.55
C LYS A 108 -2.81 9.84 19.55
N ASP A 109 -4.01 10.38 19.65
CA ASP A 109 -5.09 9.91 20.52
C ASP A 109 -6.43 9.98 19.77
N THR A 110 -7.45 9.23 20.19
CA THR A 110 -8.75 9.15 19.50
C THR A 110 -9.52 10.47 19.36
N LYS A 111 -9.13 11.48 20.13
CA LYS A 111 -9.71 12.84 20.09
C LYS A 111 -8.96 13.80 19.17
N ASP A 112 -7.77 13.41 18.74
CA ASP A 112 -6.93 14.22 17.86
C ASP A 112 -7.34 14.00 16.40
N GLU A 113 -7.05 15.00 15.57
CA GLU A 113 -7.20 14.88 14.13
C GLU A 113 -6.12 13.94 13.55
N PHE A 114 -6.47 13.25 12.46
CA PHE A 114 -5.49 12.48 11.71
C PHE A 114 -4.50 13.41 11.01
N SER A 115 -3.25 12.96 10.93
CA SER A 115 -2.15 13.66 10.27
C SER A 115 -1.34 12.68 9.45
N TRP A 116 -0.80 13.16 8.34
CA TRP A 116 0.16 12.39 7.56
C TRP A 116 1.51 12.44 8.24
N ARG A 117 2.03 11.29 8.65
CA ARG A 117 3.37 11.12 9.16
C ARG A 117 4.30 10.64 8.05
N TYR A 118 5.38 11.36 7.85
CA TYR A 118 6.45 10.99 6.95
C TYR A 118 7.79 11.35 7.55
N HIS A 119 8.89 11.00 6.88
CA HIS A 119 10.21 11.37 7.35
C HIS A 119 11.00 12.08 6.26
N VAL A 120 11.82 13.02 6.70
CA VAL A 120 12.75 13.79 5.87
C VAL A 120 14.17 13.49 6.31
N ILE A 121 15.12 13.66 5.38
CA ILE A 121 16.54 13.58 5.70
C ILE A 121 17.01 15.03 5.92
N ASP A 122 17.46 15.33 7.12
CA ASP A 122 17.95 16.66 7.48
C ASP A 122 19.36 16.94 6.91
N GLU A 123 19.86 18.16 7.15
CA GLU A 123 21.21 18.59 6.72
C GLU A 123 22.35 17.73 7.30
N ASN A 124 22.10 17.01 8.39
CA ASN A 124 23.05 16.13 9.06
C ASN A 124 22.91 14.67 8.62
N ASN A 125 22.13 14.41 7.55
CA ASN A 125 21.83 13.07 7.05
C ASN A 125 21.11 12.19 8.08
N THR A 126 20.33 12.81 8.97
CA THR A 126 19.49 12.16 9.98
C THR A 126 18.05 12.08 9.49
N LYS A 127 17.42 10.92 9.71
CA LYS A 127 15.99 10.73 9.41
C LYS A 127 15.16 11.33 10.52
N VAL A 128 14.35 12.34 10.20
CA VAL A 128 13.49 13.07 11.13
C VAL A 128 12.05 12.89 10.73
N ASP A 129 11.22 12.47 11.68
CA ASP A 129 9.78 12.33 11.46
C ASP A 129 9.11 13.69 11.52
N VAL A 130 8.24 13.93 10.55
CA VAL A 130 7.44 15.15 10.41
C VAL A 130 5.99 14.78 10.15
N THR A 131 5.09 15.69 10.49
CA THR A 131 3.66 15.53 10.28
C THR A 131 3.12 16.69 9.48
N CYS A 132 2.14 16.43 8.61
CA CYS A 132 1.32 17.48 8.00
C CYS A 132 -0.17 17.18 8.11
N ASP A 133 -0.97 18.24 8.12
CA ASP A 133 -2.41 18.15 8.25
C ASP A 133 -3.03 17.41 7.05
N VAL A 134 -4.14 16.72 7.29
CA VAL A 134 -4.91 16.07 6.24
C VAL A 134 -5.80 17.12 5.60
N THR A 135 -5.57 17.39 4.32
CA THR A 135 -6.44 18.25 3.50
C THR A 135 -7.24 17.40 2.52
N GLU A 136 -8.40 17.89 2.11
CA GLU A 136 -9.20 17.27 1.04
C GLU A 136 -8.35 17.00 -0.22
N PRO A 137 -8.63 15.90 -0.95
CA PRO A 137 -9.74 14.96 -0.75
C PRO A 137 -9.53 13.91 0.36
N ILE A 138 -10.61 13.56 1.08
CA ILE A 138 -10.63 12.52 2.12
C ILE A 138 -11.33 11.24 1.61
N PHE A 139 -10.78 10.06 1.93
CA PHE A 139 -11.23 8.77 1.37
C PHE A 139 -11.65 7.72 2.41
N TRP A 140 -12.26 8.13 3.53
CA TRP A 140 -12.83 7.18 4.49
C TRP A 140 -13.90 6.29 3.86
N GLU A 141 -13.83 4.97 4.07
CA GLU A 141 -14.98 4.09 3.78
C GLU A 141 -16.13 4.38 4.75
N ARG A 142 -15.76 4.56 6.01
CA ARG A 142 -16.61 5.04 7.08
C ARG A 142 -15.83 6.04 7.93
N ASP A 143 -16.44 7.18 8.22
CA ASP A 143 -15.81 8.19 9.06
C ASP A 143 -15.37 7.59 10.41
N PRO A 144 -14.13 7.85 10.85
CA PRO A 144 -13.66 7.43 12.16
C PRO A 144 -14.54 8.07 13.24
N ASP A 145 -15.17 7.25 14.07
CA ASP A 145 -15.93 7.76 15.22
C ASP A 145 -15.01 7.95 16.44
N ALA A 146 -15.40 8.90 17.31
CA ALA A 146 -14.63 9.23 18.52
C ALA A 146 -14.85 8.21 19.67
N TYR A 147 -15.60 7.14 19.44
CA TYR A 147 -15.97 6.15 20.47
C TYR A 147 -15.26 4.81 20.27
N THR A 148 -14.69 4.57 19.10
CA THR A 148 -13.92 3.38 18.77
C THR A 148 -12.50 3.57 19.29
N GLU A 149 -12.26 3.04 20.49
CA GLU A 149 -10.95 3.04 21.13
C GLU A 149 -9.91 2.33 20.25
N ASP A 150 -8.66 2.76 20.38
CA ASP A 150 -7.49 2.13 19.76
C ASP A 150 -7.55 2.03 18.22
N THR A 151 -8.08 3.05 17.53
CA THR A 151 -8.10 3.12 16.06
C THR A 151 -7.35 4.35 15.55
N ASP A 152 -6.05 4.39 15.85
CA ASP A 152 -5.22 5.58 15.66
C ASP A 152 -4.33 5.52 14.40
N CYS A 153 -4.29 4.39 13.72
CA CYS A 153 -3.58 4.18 12.45
C CYS A 153 -4.57 3.84 11.34
N VAL A 154 -4.17 3.98 10.08
CA VAL A 154 -5.07 3.77 8.95
C VAL A 154 -4.50 2.79 7.95
N ILE A 155 -5.38 1.96 7.42
CA ILE A 155 -5.13 1.12 6.26
C ILE A 155 -5.91 1.60 5.05
N LEU A 156 -5.37 1.28 3.88
CA LEU A 156 -6.12 1.19 2.63
C LEU A 156 -6.60 -0.25 2.50
N ASP A 157 -7.93 -0.46 2.48
CA ASP A 157 -8.55 -1.80 2.31
C ASP A 157 -9.06 -1.97 0.87
N VAL A 158 -8.70 -3.08 0.23
CA VAL A 158 -9.25 -3.50 -1.06
C VAL A 158 -9.65 -4.96 -0.96
N ASP A 159 -10.95 -5.22 -1.05
CA ASP A 159 -11.48 -6.58 -1.11
C ASP A 159 -10.94 -7.35 -2.33
N PHE A 160 -10.86 -8.68 -2.18
CA PHE A 160 -10.57 -9.56 -3.31
C PHE A 160 -11.78 -9.66 -4.23
N ASP A 161 -11.60 -9.28 -5.50
CA ASP A 161 -12.63 -9.42 -6.52
C ASP A 161 -12.30 -10.55 -7.49
N HIS A 162 -13.15 -11.58 -7.48
CA HIS A 162 -13.06 -12.70 -8.42
C HIS A 162 -13.25 -12.29 -9.89
N THR A 163 -13.79 -11.10 -10.18
CA THR A 163 -13.93 -10.60 -11.55
C THR A 163 -12.63 -10.04 -12.13
N GLY A 164 -11.67 -9.64 -11.29
CA GLY A 164 -10.42 -9.02 -11.71
C GLY A 164 -10.59 -7.62 -12.31
N ASN A 165 -11.71 -6.95 -12.09
CA ASN A 165 -11.99 -5.64 -12.66
C ASN A 165 -11.98 -4.50 -11.62
N PHE A 166 -10.89 -3.74 -11.60
CA PHE A 166 -10.74 -2.57 -10.73
C PHE A 166 -11.82 -1.48 -10.95
N SER A 167 -12.46 -1.40 -12.13
CA SER A 167 -13.40 -0.29 -12.44
C SER A 167 -14.62 -0.25 -11.53
N ASN A 168 -14.88 -1.32 -10.77
CA ASN A 168 -16.00 -1.42 -9.84
C ASN A 168 -15.61 -1.11 -8.39
N HIS A 169 -14.32 -0.87 -8.11
CA HIS A 169 -13.85 -0.65 -6.74
C HIS A 169 -14.10 0.77 -6.27
N ASN A 170 -14.56 0.88 -5.03
CA ASN A 170 -14.69 2.15 -4.33
C ASN A 170 -13.30 2.66 -3.94
N ILE A 171 -13.00 3.91 -4.28
CA ILE A 171 -11.74 4.56 -3.89
C ILE A 171 -11.83 5.21 -2.51
N SER A 172 -13.02 5.31 -1.91
CA SER A 172 -13.22 5.66 -0.50
C SER A 172 -13.07 4.39 0.35
N ASN A 173 -11.84 4.07 0.69
CA ASN A 173 -11.45 2.78 1.29
C ASN A 173 -10.39 2.90 2.41
N TRP A 174 -10.32 4.06 3.05
CA TRP A 174 -9.53 4.20 4.27
C TRP A 174 -10.33 3.68 5.47
N GLU A 175 -9.68 2.85 6.29
CA GLU A 175 -10.26 2.31 7.51
C GLU A 175 -9.31 2.56 8.71
N PRO A 176 -9.81 3.14 9.81
CA PRO A 176 -9.04 3.33 11.02
C PRO A 176 -8.94 2.01 11.81
N VAL A 177 -7.73 1.65 12.24
CA VAL A 177 -7.41 0.39 12.93
C VAL A 177 -6.34 0.61 14.01
N ASP A 178 -6.16 -0.40 14.86
CA ASP A 178 -5.17 -0.42 15.94
C ASP A 178 -3.74 -0.54 15.39
N CYS A 179 -2.90 0.43 15.75
CA CYS A 179 -1.51 0.52 15.30
C CYS A 179 -0.64 -0.69 15.67
N LEU A 180 -0.93 -1.36 16.80
CA LEU A 180 -0.12 -2.47 17.32
C LEU A 180 -0.54 -3.83 16.77
N LYS A 181 -1.70 -3.88 16.13
CA LYS A 181 -2.25 -5.08 15.51
C LYS A 181 -1.52 -5.37 14.19
N SER A 182 -0.31 -5.93 14.30
CA SER A 182 0.31 -6.76 13.26
C SER A 182 -0.43 -8.09 13.25
N LEU A 183 -1.50 -8.21 12.48
CA LEU A 183 -2.36 -9.38 12.63
C LEU A 183 -2.08 -10.38 11.54
N ASN A 184 -1.61 -11.54 11.99
CA ASN A 184 -1.21 -12.79 11.33
C ASN A 184 -2.21 -13.34 10.27
N GLY A 185 -2.80 -12.50 9.43
CA GLY A 185 -3.75 -12.88 8.39
C GLY A 185 -5.15 -13.13 8.92
N GLU A 186 -5.49 -12.62 10.11
CA GLU A 186 -6.87 -12.66 10.59
C GLU A 186 -7.75 -11.71 9.75
N LEU A 187 -8.90 -12.23 9.28
CA LEU A 187 -9.89 -11.46 8.52
C LEU A 187 -10.29 -10.20 9.31
N GLY A 188 -10.06 -9.03 8.72
CA GLY A 188 -10.40 -7.70 9.26
C GLY A 188 -9.21 -6.78 9.53
N HIS A 189 -7.97 -7.19 9.22
CA HIS A 189 -6.77 -6.50 9.72
C HIS A 189 -5.61 -6.36 8.71
N ALA A 190 -4.75 -5.37 8.93
CA ALA A 190 -3.60 -5.05 8.08
C ALA A 190 -2.61 -6.21 7.96
N HIS A 191 -2.17 -6.50 6.74
CA HIS A 191 -1.16 -7.54 6.47
C HIS A 191 -0.13 -7.10 5.42
N GLY A 192 -0.18 -5.85 4.98
CA GLY A 192 0.84 -5.26 4.11
C GLY A 192 0.98 -3.77 4.36
N PHE A 193 1.76 -3.11 3.51
CA PHE A 193 2.02 -1.67 3.63
C PHE A 193 2.42 -1.05 2.29
N LEU A 194 2.20 0.26 2.20
CA LEU A 194 2.57 1.09 1.06
C LEU A 194 3.69 2.04 1.47
N CYS A 195 4.77 2.08 0.69
CA CYS A 195 5.83 3.08 0.85
C CYS A 195 5.92 3.99 -0.38
N THR A 196 6.40 5.21 -0.18
CA THR A 196 6.71 6.17 -1.23
C THR A 196 8.15 6.64 -1.08
N ASP A 197 8.82 6.95 -2.18
CA ASP A 197 10.10 7.66 -2.11
C ASP A 197 9.98 8.95 -1.30
N ASN A 198 11.01 9.26 -0.52
CA ASN A 198 11.09 10.55 0.16
C ASN A 198 11.15 11.65 -0.89
N VAL A 199 10.06 12.40 -1.07
CA VAL A 199 10.08 13.58 -1.92
C VAL A 199 10.87 14.66 -1.18
N PRO A 200 12.04 15.09 -1.69
CA PRO A 200 12.78 16.18 -1.08
C PRO A 200 11.95 17.47 -1.15
N GLU A 201 11.94 18.27 -0.08
CA GLU A 201 11.18 19.54 -0.01
C GLU A 201 11.51 20.50 -1.16
N THR A 202 12.67 20.35 -1.82
CA THR A 202 13.13 21.20 -2.92
C THR A 202 12.27 21.16 -4.18
N ASN A 203 11.34 20.20 -4.31
CA ASN A 203 10.46 20.09 -5.47
C ASN A 203 9.04 20.65 -5.25
N LYS A 204 8.70 21.14 -4.05
CA LYS A 204 7.37 21.72 -3.75
C LYS A 204 7.28 23.25 -3.93
N THR A 205 8.36 23.96 -4.25
CA THR A 205 8.39 25.44 -4.31
C THR A 205 8.48 26.07 -5.70
N ASN A 206 8.16 25.38 -6.80
CA ASN A 206 8.23 25.97 -8.16
C ASN A 206 6.90 25.95 -8.94
N THR A 207 5.75 26.06 -8.27
CA THR A 207 4.45 26.32 -8.93
C THR A 207 3.62 27.42 -8.30
N ASP A 208 4.20 28.29 -7.47
CA ASP A 208 3.54 29.54 -7.11
C ASP A 208 4.53 30.70 -7.16
N GLY A 209 4.57 31.37 -8.32
CA GLY A 209 5.58 32.35 -8.66
C GLY A 209 5.26 33.09 -9.95
N THR A 210 4.03 33.59 -10.08
CA THR A 210 3.80 34.80 -10.88
C THR A 210 3.14 35.84 -10.01
N GLU A 211 3.98 36.67 -9.39
CA GLU A 211 3.61 37.93 -8.75
C GLU A 211 2.85 38.84 -9.72
N GLY A 212 1.90 39.59 -9.15
CA GLY A 212 1.11 40.55 -9.88
C GLY A 212 1.82 41.88 -10.17
N LYS A 213 1.10 42.67 -10.99
CA LYS A 213 1.07 44.14 -11.04
C LYS A 213 2.38 44.88 -11.33
N THR A 214 2.43 45.42 -12.54
CA THR A 214 2.42 46.89 -12.75
C THR A 214 1.43 47.22 -13.84
#